data_AF-A0A920NIM0-F1
#
_entry.id   AF-A0A920NIM0-F1
#
_cell.length_a   1.000
_cell.length_b   1.000
_cell.length_c   1.000
_cell.angle_alpha   90.00
_cell.angle_beta   90.00
_cell.angle_gamma   90.00
#
_symmetry.space_group_name_H-M   'P 1'
#
loop_
_entity.id
_entity.type
_entity.pdbx_description
1 polymer ?
#
loop_
_entity_poly.entity_id
_entity_poly.type
_entity_poly.pdbx_seq_one_letter_code
_entity_poly.pdbx_strand_id
1 'polypeptide(L)'
;MKEIMDLCLSCKACKAECPSNVDMAKLKYDFLSRYRKENGASFRDVVLGNLDRLGVIGTATYPVSNWLLSSLPVKVLLDNIGIDRRRSLPRYASQTFKAAARSTTHKRSQKLVSDKGVVAIFNDTFTNYHNPEIGNAAVKLLERLGYEVIIPSWSCCGRIDLSVGDDEKAKLKAKRNVEVALEALKKSRLYRWVGAILHPLIQR
;
A
#
# COMPACT_ATOMS: atom_id res chain seq x y z
N MET A 1 -20.06 -14.85 15.19
CA MET A 1 -18.59 -14.64 15.22
C MET A 1 -18.10 -13.74 14.09
N LYS A 2 -18.43 -14.03 12.81
CA LYS A 2 -17.98 -13.22 11.66
C LYS A 2 -18.29 -11.73 11.78
N GLU A 3 -19.54 -11.39 12.11
CA GLU A 3 -19.97 -9.98 12.26
C GLU A 3 -19.13 -9.21 13.29
N ILE A 4 -18.80 -9.84 14.42
CA ILE A 4 -17.95 -9.25 15.46
C ILE A 4 -16.54 -9.00 14.91
N MET A 5 -15.98 -9.98 14.19
CA MET A 5 -14.66 -9.86 13.59
C MET A 5 -14.64 -8.79 12.49
N ASP A 6 -15.72 -8.60 11.74
CA ASP A 6 -15.82 -7.56 10.72
C ASP A 6 -15.75 -6.14 11.31
N LEU A 7 -16.28 -5.93 12.51
CA LEU A 7 -16.22 -4.64 13.23
C LEU A 7 -14.84 -4.29 13.79
N CYS A 8 -13.95 -5.27 13.97
CA CYS A 8 -12.61 -5.03 14.51
C CYS A 8 -11.71 -4.30 13.50
N LEU A 9 -11.15 -3.14 13.88
CA LEU A 9 -10.26 -2.35 13.01
C LEU A 9 -8.85 -2.95 12.83
N SER A 10 -8.51 -3.98 13.62
CA SER A 10 -7.17 -4.55 13.70
C SER A 10 -6.08 -3.52 14.05
N CYS A 11 -6.40 -2.52 14.89
CA CYS A 11 -5.48 -1.46 15.30
C CYS A 11 -4.34 -1.94 16.21
N LYS A 12 -4.45 -3.15 16.78
CA LYS A 12 -3.51 -3.77 17.73
C LYS A 12 -3.39 -3.09 19.10
N ALA A 13 -4.23 -2.11 19.43
CA ALA A 13 -4.25 -1.53 20.78
C ALA A 13 -4.52 -2.61 21.84
N CYS A 14 -5.49 -3.50 21.58
CA CYS A 14 -5.80 -4.63 22.44
C CYS A 14 -4.62 -5.58 22.68
N LYS A 15 -3.68 -5.71 21.75
CA LYS A 15 -2.49 -6.55 21.96
C LYS A 15 -1.54 -5.94 22.98
N ALA A 16 -1.36 -4.63 22.94
CA ALA A 16 -0.47 -3.91 23.85
C ALA A 16 -1.02 -3.90 25.28
N GLU A 17 -2.32 -3.73 25.43
CA GLU A 17 -2.98 -3.60 26.74
C GLU A 17 -3.38 -4.94 27.38
N CYS A 18 -3.37 -6.05 26.62
CA CYS A 18 -3.88 -7.33 27.12
C CYS A 18 -2.87 -7.99 28.08
N PRO A 19 -3.21 -8.22 29.36
CA PRO A 19 -2.32 -8.90 30.32
C PRO A 19 -2.03 -10.35 29.91
N SER A 20 -2.93 -10.96 29.13
CA SER A 20 -2.79 -12.32 28.61
C SER A 20 -2.11 -12.36 27.23
N ASN A 21 -1.65 -11.22 26.69
CA ASN A 21 -0.94 -11.11 25.41
C ASN A 21 -1.73 -11.66 24.20
N VAL A 22 -3.05 -11.51 24.20
CA VAL A 22 -3.93 -11.97 23.12
C VAL A 22 -3.85 -11.02 21.92
N ASP A 23 -3.42 -11.55 20.77
CA ASP A 23 -3.38 -10.81 19.52
C ASP A 23 -4.71 -10.95 18.74
N MET A 24 -5.68 -10.12 19.08
CA MET A 24 -6.99 -10.10 18.40
C MET A 24 -6.88 -9.77 16.91
N ALA A 25 -5.85 -9.03 16.49
CA ALA A 25 -5.65 -8.74 15.08
C ALA A 25 -5.24 -10.00 14.32
N LYS A 26 -4.31 -10.79 14.86
CA LYS A 26 -3.91 -12.08 14.30
C LYS A 26 -5.07 -13.07 14.29
N LEU A 27 -5.84 -13.15 15.38
CA LEU A 27 -7.02 -14.00 15.46
C LEU A 27 -8.06 -13.62 14.40
N LYS A 28 -8.32 -12.33 14.19
CA LYS A 28 -9.20 -11.86 13.12
C LYS A 28 -8.71 -12.32 11.75
N TYR A 29 -7.42 -12.17 11.43
CA TYR A 29 -6.90 -12.56 10.12
C TYR A 29 -7.01 -14.06 9.87
N ASP A 30 -6.68 -14.88 10.87
CA ASP A 30 -6.79 -16.34 10.77
C ASP A 30 -8.25 -16.77 10.63
N PHE A 31 -9.15 -16.21 11.46
CA PHE A 31 -10.58 -16.46 11.36
C PHE A 31 -11.12 -16.09 9.98
N LEU A 32 -10.83 -14.89 9.46
CA LEU A 32 -11.34 -14.45 8.16
C LEU A 32 -10.76 -15.27 6.99
N SER A 33 -9.50 -15.71 7.06
CA SER A 33 -8.91 -16.59 6.05
C SER A 33 -9.64 -17.93 5.99
N ARG A 34 -9.87 -18.57 7.14
CA ARG A 34 -10.62 -19.84 7.22
C ARG A 34 -12.06 -19.66 6.76
N TYR A 35 -12.72 -18.63 7.27
CA TYR A 35 -14.09 -18.31 6.89
C TYR A 35 -14.24 -18.10 5.38
N ARG A 36 -13.32 -17.36 4.74
CA ARG A 36 -13.32 -17.17 3.28
C ARG A 36 -13.09 -18.49 2.52
N LYS A 37 -12.22 -19.38 3.02
CA LYS A 37 -11.97 -20.68 2.37
C LYS A 37 -13.22 -21.57 2.35
N GLU A 38 -14.01 -21.51 3.42
CA GLU A 38 -15.23 -22.30 3.56
C GLU A 38 -16.44 -21.65 2.85
N ASN A 39 -16.56 -20.32 2.88
CA ASN A 39 -17.77 -19.60 2.43
C ASN A 39 -17.57 -18.82 1.11
N GLY A 40 -16.35 -18.78 0.59
CA GLY A 40 -15.98 -17.94 -0.55
C GLY A 40 -15.84 -16.46 -0.19
N ALA A 41 -15.56 -15.65 -1.22
CA ALA A 41 -15.48 -14.20 -1.10
C ALA A 41 -16.85 -13.56 -1.34
N SER A 42 -17.29 -12.67 -0.45
CA SER A 42 -18.49 -11.87 -0.74
C SER A 42 -18.21 -10.84 -1.83
N PHE A 43 -19.26 -10.30 -2.45
CA PHE A 43 -19.13 -9.23 -3.44
C PHE A 43 -18.34 -8.04 -2.89
N ARG A 44 -18.63 -7.63 -1.65
CA ARG A 44 -17.89 -6.58 -0.94
C ARG A 44 -16.40 -6.91 -0.83
N ASP A 45 -16.06 -8.14 -0.48
CA ASP A 45 -14.66 -8.57 -0.34
C ASP A 45 -13.91 -8.54 -1.67
N VAL A 46 -14.58 -8.86 -2.77
CA VAL A 46 -14.01 -8.78 -4.12
C VAL A 46 -13.77 -7.32 -4.51
N VAL A 47 -14.73 -6.42 -4.26
CA VAL A 47 -14.58 -4.99 -4.54
C VAL A 47 -13.43 -4.40 -3.71
N LEU A 48 -13.45 -4.61 -2.39
CA LEU A 48 -12.43 -4.07 -1.49
C LEU A 48 -11.05 -4.69 -1.76
N GLY A 49 -10.96 -6.00 -1.98
CA GLY A 49 -9.72 -6.71 -2.32
C GLY A 49 -9.08 -6.28 -3.65
N ASN A 50 -9.79 -5.49 -4.47
CA ASN A 50 -9.29 -4.95 -5.73
C ASN A 50 -9.21 -3.41 -5.76
N LEU A 51 -9.15 -2.76 -4.59
CA LEU A 51 -9.02 -1.30 -4.49
C LEU A 51 -7.84 -0.71 -5.26
N ASP A 52 -6.72 -1.44 -5.38
CA ASP A 52 -5.57 -1.00 -6.18
C ASP A 52 -5.93 -0.85 -7.68
N ARG A 53 -6.69 -1.81 -8.23
CA ARG A 53 -7.19 -1.75 -9.62
C ARG A 53 -8.25 -0.67 -9.79
N LEU A 54 -9.13 -0.52 -8.79
CA LEU A 54 -10.10 0.57 -8.76
C LEU A 54 -9.40 1.93 -8.71
N GLY A 55 -8.25 2.03 -8.05
CA GLY A 55 -7.39 3.23 -8.04
C GLY A 55 -6.87 3.59 -9.42
N VAL A 56 -6.43 2.60 -10.21
CA VAL A 56 -6.01 2.80 -11.61
C VAL A 56 -7.17 3.35 -12.44
N ILE A 57 -8.35 2.70 -12.37
CA ILE A 57 -9.53 3.12 -13.13
C ILE A 57 -10.00 4.50 -12.67
N GLY A 58 -10.09 4.71 -11.36
CA GLY A 58 -10.56 5.95 -10.75
C GLY A 58 -9.70 7.16 -11.08
N THR A 59 -8.38 6.98 -11.14
CA THR A 59 -7.46 8.05 -11.57
C THR A 59 -7.52 8.25 -13.08
N ALA A 60 -7.61 7.17 -13.87
CA ALA A 60 -7.70 7.28 -15.34
C ALA A 60 -9.00 7.95 -15.82
N THR A 61 -10.08 7.83 -15.04
CA THR A 61 -11.40 8.41 -15.33
C THR A 61 -11.67 9.70 -14.56
N TYR A 62 -10.64 10.30 -13.95
CA TYR A 62 -10.75 11.62 -13.34
C TYR A 62 -11.15 12.66 -14.41
N PRO A 63 -12.07 13.62 -14.12
CA PRO A 63 -12.76 13.89 -12.85
C PRO A 63 -14.09 13.14 -12.68
N VAL A 64 -14.54 12.38 -13.68
CA VAL A 64 -15.85 11.69 -13.69
C VAL A 64 -15.99 10.73 -12.51
N SER A 65 -14.93 10.01 -12.16
CA SER A 65 -14.89 9.13 -10.99
C SER A 65 -15.27 9.85 -9.69
N ASN A 66 -14.75 11.07 -9.48
CA ASN A 66 -15.04 11.86 -8.28
C ASN A 66 -16.46 12.41 -8.25
N TRP A 67 -16.98 12.81 -9.41
CA TRP A 67 -18.38 13.23 -9.53
C TRP A 67 -19.31 12.06 -9.20
N LEU A 68 -19.04 10.88 -9.75
CA LEU A 68 -19.80 9.66 -9.49
C LEU A 68 -19.77 9.27 -8.00
N LEU A 69 -18.59 9.24 -7.38
CA LEU A 69 -18.42 8.95 -5.95
C LEU A 69 -19.10 9.98 -5.02
N SER A 70 -19.32 11.20 -5.50
CA SER A 70 -20.01 12.24 -4.75
C SER A 70 -21.54 12.16 -4.86
N SER A 71 -22.06 11.45 -5.87
CA SER A 71 -23.49 11.36 -6.15
C SER A 71 -24.25 10.50 -5.12
N LEU A 72 -25.44 10.96 -4.73
CA LEU A 72 -26.29 10.23 -3.79
C LEU A 72 -26.70 8.82 -4.29
N PRO A 73 -27.06 8.62 -5.58
CA PRO A 73 -27.42 7.29 -6.07
C PRO A 73 -26.30 6.27 -5.86
N VAL A 74 -25.05 6.67 -6.11
CA VAL A 74 -23.87 5.81 -5.92
C VAL A 74 -23.65 5.54 -4.45
N LYS A 75 -23.78 6.55 -3.58
CA LYS A 75 -23.67 6.34 -2.13
C LYS A 75 -24.73 5.39 -1.58
N VAL A 76 -25.97 5.45 -2.07
CA VAL A 76 -27.03 4.52 -1.70
C VAL A 76 -26.73 3.10 -2.20
N LEU A 77 -26.22 2.96 -3.43
CA LEU A 77 -25.78 1.66 -3.96
C LEU A 77 -24.64 1.07 -3.11
N LEU A 78 -23.69 1.90 -2.71
CA LEU A 78 -22.56 1.49 -1.85
C LEU A 78 -23.00 1.15 -0.42
N ASP A 79 -24.06 1.79 0.08
CA ASP A 79 -24.68 1.49 1.38
C ASP A 79 -25.18 0.04 1.44
N ASN A 80 -25.79 -0.44 0.35
CA ASN A 80 -26.28 -1.82 0.23
C ASN A 80 -25.17 -2.87 0.27
N ILE A 81 -23.92 -2.49 -0.01
CA ILE A 81 -22.74 -3.37 0.11
C ILE A 81 -21.92 -3.07 1.37
N GLY A 82 -22.50 -2.35 2.33
CA GLY A 82 -21.98 -2.06 3.66
C GLY A 82 -21.04 -0.85 3.76
N ILE A 83 -21.04 0.04 2.77
CA ILE A 83 -20.27 1.29 2.82
C ILE A 83 -21.24 2.42 3.13
N ASP A 84 -21.26 2.83 4.39
CA ASP A 84 -22.24 3.80 4.91
C ASP A 84 -22.30 5.08 4.05
N ARG A 85 -23.50 5.41 3.56
CA ARG A 85 -23.74 6.57 2.67
C ARG A 85 -23.31 7.92 3.27
N ARG A 86 -23.20 8.02 4.59
CA ARG A 86 -22.79 9.24 5.32
C ARG A 86 -21.26 9.42 5.28
N ARG A 87 -20.51 8.39 4.87
CA ARG A 87 -19.05 8.49 4.75
C ARG A 87 -18.66 9.35 3.56
N SER A 88 -17.67 10.20 3.77
CA SER A 88 -16.92 10.84 2.71
C SER A 88 -15.98 9.81 2.07
N LEU A 89 -16.24 9.44 0.83
CA LEU A 89 -15.36 8.57 0.07
C LEU A 89 -14.09 9.34 -0.35
N PRO A 90 -12.92 8.69 -0.35
CA PRO A 90 -11.68 9.34 -0.73
C PRO A 90 -11.73 9.70 -2.22
N ARG A 91 -11.36 10.95 -2.55
CA ARG A 91 -11.32 11.44 -3.93
C ARG A 91 -10.08 10.94 -4.63
N TYR A 92 -10.19 10.58 -5.90
CA TYR A 92 -9.04 10.30 -6.74
C TYR A 92 -8.34 11.60 -7.14
N ALA A 93 -7.01 11.55 -7.21
CA ALA A 93 -6.20 12.61 -7.78
C ALA A 93 -6.21 12.55 -9.31
N SER A 94 -5.91 13.67 -9.97
CA SER A 94 -5.77 13.73 -11.43
C SER A 94 -4.52 13.01 -11.96
N GLN A 95 -3.51 12.84 -11.10
CA GLN A 95 -2.26 12.15 -11.43
C GLN A 95 -1.81 11.31 -10.24
N THR A 96 -1.32 10.10 -10.51
CA THR A 96 -0.77 9.24 -9.45
C THR A 96 0.58 9.74 -8.93
N PHE A 97 0.89 9.46 -7.66
CA PHE A 97 2.20 9.79 -7.09
C PHE A 97 3.34 9.18 -7.90
N LYS A 98 3.24 7.90 -8.28
CA LYS A 98 4.26 7.22 -9.10
C LYS A 98 4.49 7.92 -10.44
N ALA A 99 3.43 8.38 -11.10
CA ALA A 99 3.54 9.09 -12.38
C ALA A 99 4.18 10.48 -12.20
N ALA A 100 3.75 11.24 -11.19
CA ALA A 100 4.29 12.55 -10.86
C ALA A 100 5.78 12.48 -10.46
N ALA A 101 6.16 11.46 -9.69
CA ALA A 101 7.52 11.33 -9.25
C ALA A 101 8.46 10.90 -10.38
N ARG A 102 8.02 10.01 -11.30
CA ARG A 102 8.83 9.66 -12.49
C ARG A 102 9.17 10.86 -13.36
N SER A 103 8.22 11.79 -13.57
CA SER A 103 8.48 12.99 -14.36
C SER A 103 9.43 13.98 -13.67
N THR A 104 9.45 13.96 -12.34
CA THR A 104 10.28 14.85 -11.52
C THR A 104 11.69 14.30 -11.33
N THR A 105 11.84 13.00 -11.04
CA THR A 105 13.13 12.32 -10.87
C THR A 105 13.94 12.31 -12.17
N HIS A 106 13.31 12.07 -13.33
CA HIS A 106 14.03 12.12 -14.63
C HIS A 106 14.60 13.51 -14.95
N LYS A 107 13.98 14.59 -14.45
CA LYS A 107 14.49 15.96 -14.62
C LYS A 107 15.59 16.32 -13.61
N ARG A 108 15.67 15.62 -12.47
CA ARG A 108 16.60 15.93 -11.37
C ARG A 108 17.84 15.03 -11.32
N SER A 109 17.78 13.83 -11.87
CA SER A 109 18.92 12.88 -11.91
C SER A 109 20.15 13.42 -12.67
N GLN A 110 20.01 14.50 -13.43
CA GLN A 110 21.13 15.16 -14.11
C GLN A 110 21.88 16.18 -13.24
N LYS A 111 21.39 16.52 -12.02
CA LYS A 111 21.91 17.70 -11.28
C LYS A 111 22.31 17.51 -9.82
N LEU A 112 22.04 16.37 -9.19
CA LEU A 112 22.36 16.16 -7.77
C LEU A 112 23.19 14.89 -7.58
N VAL A 113 24.49 15.08 -7.34
CA VAL A 113 25.30 14.06 -6.67
C VAL A 113 24.77 13.97 -5.25
N SER A 114 24.20 12.83 -4.87
CA SER A 114 23.68 12.63 -3.51
C SER A 114 24.84 12.38 -2.55
N ASP A 115 25.02 13.27 -1.59
CA ASP A 115 26.07 13.15 -0.57
C ASP A 115 25.71 12.17 0.55
N LYS A 116 24.42 11.93 0.84
CA LYS A 116 23.97 11.11 1.99
C LYS A 116 23.49 9.69 1.66
N GLY A 117 23.24 9.40 0.39
CA GLY A 117 22.88 8.06 -0.08
C GLY A 117 21.45 7.96 -0.63
N VAL A 118 21.00 6.73 -0.86
CA VAL A 118 19.76 6.43 -1.58
C VAL A 118 18.64 6.03 -0.62
N VAL A 119 17.47 6.63 -0.76
CA VAL A 119 16.24 6.30 -0.02
C VAL A 119 15.19 5.78 -0.99
N ALA A 120 14.64 4.60 -0.72
CA ALA A 120 13.55 4.02 -1.48
C ALA A 120 12.20 4.30 -0.79
N ILE A 121 11.25 4.91 -1.50
CA ILE A 121 9.90 5.16 -0.98
C ILE A 121 8.91 4.11 -1.47
N PHE A 122 8.28 3.41 -0.53
CA PHE A 122 7.20 2.44 -0.76
C PHE A 122 5.85 3.04 -0.35
N ASN A 123 5.07 3.47 -1.33
CA ASN A 123 4.08 4.53 -1.15
C ASN A 123 2.60 4.14 -0.95
N ASP A 124 2.15 3.12 -0.23
CA ASP A 124 0.72 2.71 -0.11
C ASP A 124 -0.26 2.90 -1.34
N THR A 125 -1.54 2.58 -1.19
CA THR A 125 -2.55 2.76 -2.27
C THR A 125 -3.18 4.14 -2.23
N PHE A 126 -3.40 4.68 -1.02
CA PHE A 126 -3.97 6.00 -0.78
C PHE A 126 -3.03 7.13 -1.19
N THR A 127 -1.78 7.08 -0.76
CA THR A 127 -0.75 8.04 -1.21
C THR A 127 -0.58 7.99 -2.74
N ASN A 128 -0.80 6.83 -3.38
CA ASN A 128 -0.66 6.74 -4.84
C ASN A 128 -1.80 7.41 -5.61
N TYR A 129 -3.06 7.15 -5.23
CA TYR A 129 -4.24 7.47 -6.04
C TYR A 129 -5.09 8.61 -5.46
N HIS A 130 -4.99 8.89 -4.17
CA HIS A 130 -5.87 9.83 -3.47
C HIS A 130 -5.11 11.07 -2.98
N ASN A 131 -3.93 10.86 -2.37
CA ASN A 131 -3.14 11.92 -1.72
C ASN A 131 -1.68 11.96 -2.21
N PRO A 132 -1.43 12.11 -3.52
CA PRO A 132 -0.07 12.12 -4.07
C PRO A 132 0.80 13.28 -3.56
N GLU A 133 0.18 14.36 -3.09
CA GLU A 133 0.86 15.50 -2.47
C GLU A 133 1.70 15.11 -1.24
N ILE A 134 1.25 14.13 -0.45
CA ILE A 134 1.97 13.64 0.73
C ILE A 134 3.27 12.98 0.29
N GLY A 135 3.19 12.08 -0.70
CA GLY A 135 4.37 11.43 -1.26
C GLY A 135 5.33 12.45 -1.90
N ASN A 136 4.80 13.43 -2.65
CA ASN A 136 5.60 14.48 -3.28
C ASN A 136 6.31 15.37 -2.24
N ALA A 137 5.66 15.67 -1.12
CA ALA A 137 6.27 16.40 -0.01
C ALA A 137 7.41 15.59 0.62
N ALA A 138 7.23 14.29 0.83
CA ALA A 138 8.26 13.40 1.36
C ALA A 138 9.50 13.34 0.42
N VAL A 139 9.28 13.20 -0.90
CA VAL A 139 10.36 13.25 -1.90
C VAL A 139 11.12 14.58 -1.80
N LYS A 140 10.41 15.71 -1.84
CA LYS A 140 11.03 17.05 -1.77
C LYS A 140 11.84 17.25 -0.49
N LEU A 141 11.33 16.78 0.66
CA LEU A 141 12.03 16.87 1.93
C LEU A 141 13.34 16.07 1.90
N LEU A 142 13.28 14.79 1.49
CA LEU A 142 14.44 13.90 1.47
C LEU A 142 15.51 14.39 0.49
N GLU A 143 15.11 14.85 -0.70
CA GLU A 143 16.05 15.43 -1.67
C GLU A 143 16.72 16.70 -1.11
N ARG A 144 15.96 17.55 -0.42
CA ARG A 144 16.50 18.77 0.22
C ARG A 144 17.43 18.47 1.40
N LEU A 145 17.28 17.29 2.02
CA LEU A 145 18.20 16.78 3.03
C LEU A 145 19.47 16.16 2.43
N GLY A 146 19.57 16.03 1.10
CA GLY A 146 20.73 15.51 0.38
C GLY A 146 20.67 14.02 0.04
N TYR A 147 19.50 13.40 0.08
CA TYR A 147 19.30 12.00 -0.32
C TYR A 147 18.85 11.89 -1.79
N GLU A 148 19.33 10.86 -2.47
CA GLU A 148 18.73 10.41 -3.72
C GLU A 148 17.46 9.60 -3.41
N VAL A 149 16.32 10.03 -3.95
CA VAL A 149 15.05 9.33 -3.72
C VAL A 149 14.69 8.47 -4.93
N ILE A 150 14.54 7.16 -4.71
CA ILE A 150 14.06 6.22 -5.70
C ILE A 150 12.66 5.73 -5.34
N ILE A 151 11.82 5.54 -6.36
CA ILE A 151 10.48 4.97 -6.20
C ILE A 151 10.43 3.69 -7.02
N PRO A 152 10.66 2.53 -6.39
CA PRO A 152 10.70 1.27 -7.10
C PRO A 152 9.31 0.90 -7.66
N SER A 153 9.28 0.04 -8.67
CA SER A 153 8.03 -0.44 -9.28
C SER A 153 7.37 -1.51 -8.40
N TRP A 154 6.83 -1.08 -7.26
CA TRP A 154 6.21 -1.95 -6.26
C TRP A 154 4.68 -2.05 -6.43
N SER A 155 4.07 -3.09 -5.86
CA SER A 155 2.61 -3.32 -5.86
C SER A 155 1.98 -2.96 -4.51
N CYS A 156 0.65 -2.79 -4.42
CA CYS A 156 -0.02 -2.60 -3.11
C CYS A 156 0.47 -3.62 -2.06
N CYS A 157 0.61 -3.19 -0.81
CA CYS A 157 1.25 -3.95 0.28
C CYS A 157 0.53 -5.25 0.71
N GLY A 158 -0.67 -5.53 0.20
CA GLY A 158 -1.44 -6.71 0.58
C GLY A 158 -2.30 -6.55 1.85
N ARG A 159 -2.21 -5.39 2.52
CA ARG A 159 -2.97 -5.12 3.76
C ARG A 159 -4.48 -5.21 3.57
N ILE A 160 -4.97 -4.76 2.42
CA ILE A 160 -6.40 -4.78 2.08
C ILE A 160 -6.86 -6.22 1.87
N ASP A 161 -6.09 -7.02 1.10
CA ASP A 161 -6.38 -8.44 0.86
C ASP A 161 -6.44 -9.21 2.19
N LEU A 162 -5.50 -8.97 3.10
CA LEU A 162 -5.50 -9.55 4.45
C LEU A 162 -6.73 -9.15 5.27
N SER A 163 -7.24 -7.93 5.07
CA SER A 163 -8.41 -7.42 5.82
C SER A 163 -9.73 -8.06 5.37
N VAL A 164 -9.77 -8.63 4.17
CA VAL A 164 -10.93 -9.33 3.59
C VAL A 164 -10.73 -10.85 3.55
N GLY A 165 -9.77 -11.36 4.34
CA GLY A 165 -9.47 -12.79 4.48
C GLY A 165 -8.68 -13.42 3.34
N ASP A 166 -8.21 -12.66 2.35
CA ASP A 166 -7.42 -13.17 1.22
C ASP A 166 -5.92 -13.22 1.55
N ASP A 167 -5.56 -14.17 2.43
CA ASP A 167 -4.20 -14.32 2.94
C ASP A 167 -3.20 -14.78 1.87
N GLU A 168 -3.65 -15.58 0.91
CA GLU A 168 -2.82 -16.03 -0.21
C GLU A 168 -2.40 -14.85 -1.11
N LYS A 169 -3.35 -14.01 -1.53
CA LYS A 169 -3.04 -12.81 -2.32
C LYS A 169 -2.20 -11.81 -1.52
N ALA A 170 -2.44 -11.68 -0.22
CA ALA A 170 -1.62 -10.87 0.67
C ALA A 170 -0.17 -11.36 0.72
N LYS A 171 0.07 -12.67 0.89
CA LYS A 171 1.41 -13.28 0.89
C LYS A 171 2.13 -13.07 -0.44
N LEU A 172 1.44 -13.26 -1.56
CA LEU A 172 2.03 -13.06 -2.89
C LEU A 172 2.48 -11.60 -3.11
N LYS A 173 1.64 -10.63 -2.74
CA LYS A 173 1.99 -9.20 -2.80
C LYS A 173 3.14 -8.85 -1.87
N ALA A 174 3.15 -9.40 -0.66
CA ALA A 174 4.22 -9.18 0.32
C ALA A 174 5.56 -9.72 -0.20
N LYS A 175 5.60 -10.97 -0.70
CA LYS A 175 6.80 -11.58 -1.29
C LYS A 175 7.36 -10.74 -2.43
N ARG A 176 6.52 -10.36 -3.40
CA ARG A 176 6.92 -9.49 -4.52
C ARG A 176 7.49 -8.16 -4.04
N ASN A 177 6.87 -7.54 -3.03
CA ASN A 177 7.35 -6.25 -2.52
C ASN A 177 8.67 -6.39 -1.74
N VAL A 178 8.90 -7.51 -1.05
CA VAL A 178 10.21 -7.82 -0.44
C VAL A 178 11.28 -7.99 -1.51
N GLU A 179 11.00 -8.72 -2.59
CA GLU A 179 11.93 -8.86 -3.73
C GLU A 179 12.28 -7.49 -4.32
N VAL A 180 11.27 -6.65 -4.57
CA VAL A 180 11.48 -5.28 -5.06
C VAL A 180 12.31 -4.44 -4.07
N ALA A 181 12.10 -4.62 -2.76
CA ALA A 181 12.90 -3.95 -1.74
C ALA A 181 14.36 -4.41 -1.72
N LEU A 182 14.61 -5.71 -1.84
CA LEU A 182 15.96 -6.26 -1.95
C LEU A 182 16.68 -5.73 -3.20
N GLU A 183 15.99 -5.68 -4.34
CA GLU A 183 16.55 -5.09 -5.57
C GLU A 183 16.81 -3.58 -5.43
N ALA A 184 15.95 -2.85 -4.73
CA ALA A 184 16.17 -1.43 -4.44
C ALA A 184 17.39 -1.22 -3.53
N LEU A 185 17.57 -2.10 -2.52
CA LEU A 185 18.72 -2.06 -1.62
C LEU A 185 20.05 -2.35 -2.32
N LYS A 186 20.07 -3.19 -3.36
CA LYS A 186 21.28 -3.42 -4.19
C LYS A 186 21.83 -2.14 -4.82
N LYS A 187 20.97 -1.14 -5.07
CA LYS A 187 21.38 0.17 -5.59
C LYS A 187 21.98 1.08 -4.50
N SER A 188 21.79 0.74 -3.23
CA SER A 188 22.39 1.49 -2.13
C SER A 188 23.89 1.20 -2.03
N ARG A 189 24.67 2.24 -1.71
CA ARG A 189 26.13 2.15 -1.52
C ARG A 189 26.51 1.11 -0.44
N LEU A 190 25.61 0.83 0.50
CA LEU A 190 25.78 -0.14 1.59
C LEU A 190 25.82 -1.59 1.08
N TYR A 191 25.00 -1.95 0.07
CA TYR A 191 24.97 -3.31 -0.48
C TYR A 191 26.20 -3.62 -1.33
N ARG A 192 26.81 -2.60 -1.97
CA ARG A 192 28.12 -2.75 -2.64
C ARG A 192 29.22 -3.14 -1.66
N TRP A 193 29.22 -2.55 -0.46
CA TRP A 193 30.20 -2.88 0.58
C TRP A 193 29.95 -4.26 1.21
N VAL A 194 28.69 -4.56 1.57
CA VAL A 194 28.33 -5.86 2.16
C VAL A 194 28.49 -7.00 1.15
N GLY A 195 28.14 -6.78 -0.12
CA GLY A 195 28.38 -7.72 -1.21
C GLY A 195 29.87 -7.96 -1.47
N ALA A 196 30.71 -6.93 -1.42
CA ALA A 196 32.17 -7.09 -1.55
C ALA A 196 32.79 -7.91 -0.41
N ILE A 197 32.19 -7.88 0.80
CA ILE A 197 32.66 -8.62 1.97
C ILE A 197 32.07 -10.04 2.05
N LEU A 198 30.81 -10.24 1.67
CA LEU A 198 30.13 -11.55 1.76
C LEU A 198 30.29 -12.44 0.53
N HIS A 199 30.55 -11.90 -0.66
CA HIS A 199 30.69 -12.70 -1.89
C HIS A 199 31.86 -13.70 -1.85
N PRO A 200 33.03 -13.39 -1.25
CA PRO A 200 34.12 -14.37 -1.08
C PRO A 200 33.85 -15.46 -0.02
N LEU A 201 32.89 -15.24 0.88
CA LEU A 201 32.59 -16.14 2.00
C LEU A 201 31.51 -17.18 1.68
N ILE A 202 30.78 -17.01 0.58
CA ILE A 202 29.72 -17.93 0.12
C ILE A 202 30.23 -18.89 -0.98
N GLN A 203 31.42 -18.63 -1.54
CA GLN A 203 32.06 -19.46 -2.58
C GLN A 203 33.22 -20.34 -2.04
N ARG A 204 33.36 -20.44 -0.72
CA ARG A 204 34.17 -21.47 -0.05
C ARG A 204 33.25 -22.39 0.72
#